data_AF-A0A254SUF9-F1
#
_entry.id   AF-A0A254SUF9-F1
#
_cell.length_a   1.000
_cell.length_b   1.000
_cell.length_c   1.000
_cell.angle_alpha   90.00
_cell.angle_beta   90.00
_cell.angle_gamma   90.00
#
_symmetry.space_group_name_H-M   'P 1'
#
loop_
_entity.id
_entity.type
_entity.pdbx_description
1 polymer ?
#
loop_
_entity_poly.entity_id
_entity_poly.type
_entity_poly.pdbx_seq_one_letter_code
_entity_poly.pdbx_strand_id
1 'polypeptide(L)'
;MKTKPRQKKNGDEIQKTETPQKVDLNTISKEDKITHSFKQQLNKQKNKYEAQLAERNREFEELKGRLEKLENPEKYKEKFRNDFENDDKYIDYLVEQRMNKMFREKDEETRKQKAIEAQRRERTNKISERINKCFATDEEKQDYLTTVQQAFDQGLEELIDKEGFVSEYIQNSENGPRLLYELATNADLVKTVFSQADPMSRIMELKLYEREMAKNKGQKKTSPVVNPNMVIGKPGISTNKTSDIFSNDADLKSFIRKR
;
A
#
# COMPACT_ATOMS: atom_id res chain seq x y z
N MET A 1 -57.27 6.70 -38.65
CA MET A 1 -55.86 6.80 -39.11
C MET A 1 -54.95 6.40 -37.97
N LYS A 2 -54.04 5.45 -38.21
CA LYS A 2 -53.11 4.87 -37.22
C LYS A 2 -51.79 5.63 -37.25
N THR A 3 -51.32 6.15 -36.13
CA THR A 3 -49.90 6.51 -35.93
C THR A 3 -49.44 6.00 -34.56
N LYS A 4 -48.32 5.28 -34.61
CA LYS A 4 -47.75 4.45 -33.54
C LYS A 4 -47.02 5.30 -32.49
N PRO A 5 -47.04 4.90 -31.20
CA PRO A 5 -46.06 5.37 -30.23
C PRO A 5 -44.73 4.62 -30.43
N ARG A 6 -43.63 5.37 -30.51
CA ARG A 6 -42.27 4.84 -30.66
C ARG A 6 -41.76 4.40 -29.28
N GLN A 7 -41.85 3.11 -29.02
CA GLN A 7 -41.16 2.46 -27.90
C GLN A 7 -39.64 2.64 -28.06
N LYS A 8 -38.97 3.30 -27.10
CA LYS A 8 -37.53 3.12 -26.89
C LYS A 8 -37.36 2.03 -25.82
N LYS A 9 -36.92 0.86 -26.27
CA LYS A 9 -36.31 -0.16 -25.41
C LYS A 9 -34.97 0.39 -24.94
N ASN A 10 -34.83 0.71 -23.65
CA ASN A 10 -33.53 0.75 -23.01
C ASN A 10 -33.31 -0.65 -22.46
N GLY A 11 -32.53 -1.45 -23.20
CA GLY A 11 -31.94 -2.65 -22.66
C GLY A 11 -30.75 -2.24 -21.81
N ASP A 12 -30.77 -2.64 -20.55
CA ASP A 12 -29.61 -2.62 -19.67
C ASP A 12 -28.56 -3.58 -20.21
N GLU A 13 -27.65 -3.06 -21.05
CA GLU A 13 -26.37 -3.70 -21.30
C GLU A 13 -25.37 -3.21 -20.26
N ILE A 14 -25.20 -4.04 -19.25
CA ILE A 14 -24.16 -3.95 -18.21
C ILE A 14 -22.81 -3.89 -18.93
N GLN A 15 -22.26 -2.68 -19.09
CA GLN A 15 -20.88 -2.50 -19.51
C GLN A 15 -19.98 -3.01 -18.38
N LYS A 16 -19.52 -4.25 -18.55
CA LYS A 16 -18.35 -4.79 -17.85
C LYS A 16 -17.21 -3.79 -18.01
N THR A 17 -16.82 -3.19 -16.90
CA THR A 17 -15.58 -2.42 -16.79
C THR A 17 -14.43 -3.42 -16.85
N GLU A 18 -13.92 -3.65 -18.06
CA GLU A 18 -12.70 -4.42 -18.28
C GLU A 18 -11.52 -3.68 -17.64
N THR A 19 -10.98 -4.27 -16.58
CA THR A 19 -9.68 -3.92 -16.00
C THR A 19 -8.61 -3.92 -17.10
N PRO A 20 -7.71 -2.91 -17.14
CA PRO A 20 -6.66 -2.87 -18.15
C PRO A 20 -5.69 -4.02 -17.94
N GLN A 21 -5.78 -5.05 -18.80
CA GLN A 21 -4.77 -6.09 -18.91
C GLN A 21 -3.42 -5.44 -19.26
N LYS A 22 -2.42 -5.67 -18.42
CA LYS A 22 -1.02 -5.40 -18.76
C LYS A 22 -0.63 -6.30 -19.92
N VAL A 23 -0.62 -5.76 -21.13
CA VAL A 23 -0.13 -6.47 -22.30
C VAL A 23 1.40 -6.44 -22.27
N ASP A 24 2.04 -7.60 -22.26
CA ASP A 24 3.49 -7.74 -22.29
C ASP A 24 4.08 -7.14 -23.58
N LEU A 25 4.85 -6.06 -23.44
CA LEU A 25 5.42 -5.31 -24.57
C LEU A 25 6.50 -6.07 -25.37
N ASN A 26 6.81 -7.32 -25.05
CA ASN A 26 7.87 -8.09 -25.72
C ASN A 26 7.38 -9.01 -26.85
N THR A 27 6.07 -9.19 -27.03
CA THR A 27 5.47 -10.07 -28.06
C THR A 27 4.68 -9.32 -29.14
N ILE A 28 4.66 -7.99 -29.08
CA ILE A 28 3.75 -7.13 -29.85
C ILE A 28 4.46 -6.52 -31.08
N SER A 29 3.78 -6.49 -32.24
CA SER A 29 4.26 -5.87 -33.50
C SER A 29 4.69 -4.42 -33.27
N LYS A 30 5.65 -3.93 -34.06
CA LYS A 30 6.14 -2.53 -33.98
C LYS A 30 4.98 -1.53 -34.12
N GLU A 31 3.96 -1.85 -34.92
CA GLU A 31 2.77 -1.03 -35.12
C GLU A 31 1.92 -0.89 -33.86
N ASP A 32 1.72 -1.97 -33.11
CA ASP A 32 0.92 -1.97 -31.89
C ASP A 32 1.63 -1.25 -30.72
N LYS A 33 2.97 -1.23 -30.70
CA LYS A 33 3.73 -0.37 -29.77
C LYS A 33 3.54 1.11 -30.09
N ILE A 34 3.45 1.46 -31.38
CA ILE A 34 3.22 2.84 -31.83
C ILE A 34 1.77 3.25 -31.48
N THR A 35 0.78 2.41 -31.75
CA THR A 35 -0.62 2.72 -31.39
C THR A 35 -0.82 2.82 -29.87
N HIS A 36 -0.18 1.95 -29.08
CA HIS A 36 -0.24 2.02 -27.62
C HIS A 36 0.43 3.28 -27.07
N SER A 37 1.62 3.64 -27.55
CA SER A 37 2.30 4.88 -27.14
C SER A 37 1.54 6.13 -27.56
N PHE A 38 0.92 6.14 -28.75
CA PHE A 38 0.06 7.23 -29.20
C PHE A 38 -1.22 7.34 -28.36
N LYS A 39 -1.90 6.22 -28.08
CA LYS A 39 -3.04 6.19 -27.14
C LYS A 39 -2.66 6.68 -25.75
N GLN A 40 -1.46 6.33 -25.28
CA GLN A 40 -0.96 6.80 -23.98
C GLN A 40 -0.69 8.31 -23.98
N GLN A 41 -0.15 8.87 -25.07
CA GLN A 41 0.02 10.31 -25.23
C GLN A 41 -1.33 11.05 -25.29
N LEU A 42 -2.30 10.52 -26.05
CA LEU A 42 -3.67 11.04 -26.11
C LEU A 42 -4.34 11.03 -24.73
N ASN A 43 -4.25 9.93 -23.99
CA ASN A 43 -4.79 9.84 -22.64
C ASN A 43 -4.12 10.83 -21.68
N LYS A 44 -2.80 11.03 -21.79
CA LYS A 44 -2.11 12.06 -20.99
C LYS A 44 -2.63 13.46 -21.30
N GLN A 45 -2.88 13.79 -22.57
CA GLN A 45 -3.46 15.08 -22.94
C GLN A 45 -4.90 15.21 -22.47
N LYS A 46 -5.73 14.18 -22.66
CA LYS A 46 -7.12 14.15 -22.20
C LYS A 46 -7.22 14.35 -20.69
N ASN A 47 -6.41 13.64 -19.91
CA ASN A 47 -6.38 13.78 -18.46
C ASN A 47 -5.94 15.19 -18.02
N LYS A 48 -5.01 15.83 -18.74
CA LYS A 48 -4.64 17.23 -18.46
C LYS A 48 -5.80 18.18 -18.70
N TYR A 49 -6.54 18.02 -19.80
CA TYR A 49 -7.69 18.87 -20.10
C TYR A 49 -8.86 18.61 -19.15
N GLU A 50 -9.13 17.35 -18.80
CA GLU A 50 -10.15 17.00 -17.81
C GLU A 50 -9.80 17.58 -16.43
N ALA A 51 -8.53 17.55 -16.02
CA ALA A 51 -8.06 18.19 -14.79
C ALA A 51 -8.24 19.71 -14.83
N GLN A 52 -7.87 20.37 -15.94
CA GLN A 52 -8.06 21.81 -16.12
C GLN A 52 -9.55 22.20 -16.12
N LEU A 53 -10.41 21.40 -16.75
CA LEU A 53 -11.86 21.62 -16.73
C LEU A 53 -12.43 21.46 -15.32
N ALA A 54 -12.00 20.44 -14.58
CA ALA A 54 -12.42 20.25 -13.20
C ALA A 54 -11.97 21.41 -12.30
N GLU A 55 -10.74 21.91 -12.47
CA GLU A 55 -10.21 23.06 -11.76
C GLU A 55 -10.97 24.35 -12.09
N ARG A 56 -11.18 24.64 -13.39
CA ARG A 56 -11.98 25.79 -13.83
C ARG A 56 -13.42 25.72 -13.33
N ASN A 57 -14.06 24.55 -13.37
CA ASN A 57 -15.42 24.38 -12.85
C ASN A 57 -15.48 24.62 -11.34
N ARG A 58 -14.45 24.20 -10.59
CA ARG A 58 -14.34 24.48 -9.17
C ARG A 58 -14.18 25.98 -8.89
N GLU A 59 -13.34 26.67 -9.67
CA GLU A 59 -13.20 28.13 -9.59
C GLU A 59 -14.51 28.86 -9.94
N PHE A 60 -15.24 28.39 -10.96
CA PHE A 60 -16.55 28.95 -11.33
C PHE A 60 -17.58 28.80 -10.21
N GLU A 61 -17.67 27.63 -9.57
CA GLU A 61 -18.56 27.42 -8.42
C GLU A 61 -18.17 28.30 -7.23
N GLU A 62 -16.88 28.47 -6.96
CA GLU A 62 -16.41 29.36 -5.90
C GLU A 62 -16.72 30.83 -6.20
N LEU A 63 -16.49 31.27 -7.44
CA LEU A 63 -16.80 32.63 -7.89
C LEU A 63 -18.31 32.90 -7.87
N LYS A 64 -19.13 31.92 -8.28
CA LYS A 64 -20.59 32.00 -8.20
C LYS A 64 -21.07 32.12 -6.75
N GLY A 65 -20.48 31.36 -5.82
CA GLY A 65 -20.76 31.49 -4.40
C GLY A 65 -20.32 32.82 -3.79
N ARG A 66 -19.22 33.42 -4.28
CA ARG A 66 -18.79 34.77 -3.88
C ARG A 66 -19.71 35.86 -4.46
N LEU A 67 -20.12 35.71 -5.72
CA LEU A 67 -21.08 36.59 -6.38
C LEU A 67 -22.43 36.57 -5.68
N GLU A 68 -22.96 35.40 -5.31
CA GLU A 68 -24.24 35.32 -4.58
C GLU A 68 -24.18 36.07 -3.23
N LYS A 69 -23.03 36.02 -2.55
CA LYS A 69 -22.78 36.76 -1.30
C LYS A 69 -22.68 38.28 -1.51
N LEU A 70 -22.09 38.71 -2.62
CA LEU A 70 -21.97 40.12 -3.00
C LEU A 70 -23.30 40.70 -3.50
N GLU A 71 -24.09 39.90 -4.22
CA GLU A 71 -25.38 40.29 -4.78
C GLU A 71 -26.48 40.32 -3.72
N ASN A 72 -26.39 39.47 -2.68
CA ASN A 72 -27.37 39.40 -1.60
C ASN A 72 -26.74 39.58 -0.21
N PRO A 73 -26.11 40.72 0.11
CA PRO A 73 -25.38 40.93 1.36
C PRO A 73 -26.28 40.77 2.60
N GLU A 74 -27.57 41.12 2.52
CA GLU A 74 -28.52 40.96 3.63
C GLU A 74 -28.84 39.49 3.97
N LYS A 75 -28.77 38.58 2.99
CA LYS A 75 -29.00 37.14 3.21
C LYS A 75 -27.85 36.50 4.00
N TYR A 76 -26.65 37.05 3.91
CA TYR A 76 -25.43 36.53 4.55
C TYR A 76 -24.94 37.35 5.74
N LYS A 77 -25.63 38.45 6.07
CA LYS A 77 -25.37 39.21 7.30
C LYS A 77 -25.73 38.35 8.51
N GLU A 78 -24.97 38.47 9.59
CA GLU A 78 -25.35 37.88 10.87
C GLU A 78 -26.69 38.47 11.31
N LYS A 79 -27.67 37.60 11.52
CA LYS A 79 -29.01 37.97 11.97
C LYS A 79 -29.07 37.91 13.48
N PHE A 80 -29.58 38.97 14.10
CA PHE A 80 -29.79 39.09 15.53
C PHE A 80 -31.28 38.94 15.83
N ARG A 81 -31.63 38.72 17.11
CA ARG A 81 -33.03 38.51 17.54
C ARG A 81 -34.01 39.56 17.00
N ASN A 82 -33.56 40.82 16.90
CA ASN A 82 -34.37 41.94 16.43
C ASN A 82 -34.66 41.92 14.90
N ASP A 83 -33.97 41.07 14.15
CA ASP A 83 -34.17 40.91 12.71
C ASP A 83 -35.32 39.92 12.38
N PHE A 84 -35.98 39.37 13.40
CA PHE A 84 -37.06 38.39 13.28
C PHE A 84 -38.37 38.96 13.82
N GLU A 85 -39.48 38.65 13.14
CA GLU A 85 -40.82 39.13 13.52
C GLU A 85 -41.27 38.61 14.90
N ASN A 86 -40.90 37.38 15.23
CA ASN A 86 -41.25 36.70 16.48
C ASN A 86 -40.08 35.85 16.99
N ASP A 87 -40.08 35.59 18.30
CA ASP A 87 -39.06 34.76 18.97
C ASP A 87 -38.99 33.34 18.40
N ASP A 88 -40.12 32.75 17.99
CA ASP A 88 -40.15 31.40 17.40
C ASP A 88 -39.31 31.31 16.12
N LYS A 89 -39.36 32.33 15.25
CA LYS A 89 -38.55 32.39 14.02
C LYS A 89 -37.06 32.56 14.33
N TYR A 90 -36.73 33.26 15.41
CA TYR A 90 -35.35 33.38 15.88
C TYR A 90 -34.83 32.05 16.44
N ILE A 91 -35.67 31.30 17.16
CA ILE A 91 -35.35 29.95 17.65
C ILE A 91 -35.10 29.00 16.47
N ASP A 92 -35.96 29.00 15.45
CA ASP A 92 -35.79 28.19 14.23
C ASP A 92 -34.45 28.50 13.54
N TYR A 93 -34.08 29.79 13.42
CA TYR A 93 -32.79 30.21 12.87
C TYR A 93 -31.60 29.69 13.68
N LEU A 94 -31.68 29.73 15.02
CA LEU A 94 -30.62 29.20 15.89
C LEU A 94 -30.48 27.67 15.75
N VAL A 95 -31.61 26.96 15.64
CA VAL A 95 -31.64 25.51 15.40
C VAL A 95 -31.02 25.19 14.04
N GLU A 96 -31.39 25.92 12.99
CA GLU A 96 -30.84 25.75 11.65
C GLU A 96 -29.32 26.04 11.62
N GLN A 97 -28.86 27.09 12.30
CA GLN A 97 -27.43 27.37 12.45
C GLN A 97 -26.69 26.20 13.14
N ARG A 98 -27.27 25.66 14.22
CA ARG A 98 -26.69 24.53 14.94
C ARG A 98 -26.63 23.27 14.09
N MET A 99 -27.68 22.97 13.33
CA MET A 99 -27.71 21.85 12.40
C MET A 99 -26.69 22.03 11.28
N ASN A 100 -26.63 23.20 10.66
CA ASN A 100 -25.66 23.51 9.61
C ASN A 100 -24.22 23.39 10.10
N LYS A 101 -23.93 23.82 11.34
CA LYS A 101 -22.61 23.62 11.96
C LYS A 101 -22.30 22.14 12.15
N MET A 102 -23.23 21.35 12.70
CA MET A 102 -23.06 19.90 12.86
C MET A 102 -22.84 19.18 11.54
N PHE A 103 -23.56 19.56 10.48
CA PHE A 103 -23.35 19.00 9.13
C PHE A 103 -21.97 19.35 8.57
N ARG A 104 -21.53 20.60 8.70
CA ARG A 104 -20.18 21.02 8.26
C ARG A 104 -19.09 20.27 9.00
N GLU A 105 -19.21 20.11 10.31
CA GLU A 105 -18.26 19.34 11.14
C GLU A 105 -18.22 17.87 10.70
N LYS A 106 -19.37 17.23 10.45
CA LYS A 106 -19.43 15.86 9.91
C LYS A 106 -18.86 15.74 8.51
N ASP A 107 -19.10 16.72 7.63
CA ASP A 107 -18.56 16.74 6.27
C ASP A 107 -17.03 16.89 6.28
N GLU A 108 -16.50 17.73 7.16
CA GLU A 108 -15.05 17.87 7.35
C GLU A 108 -14.43 16.60 7.93
N GLU A 109 -15.08 15.98 8.91
CA GLU A 109 -14.62 14.73 9.52
C GLU A 109 -14.62 13.58 8.50
N THR A 110 -15.70 13.43 7.73
CA THR A 110 -15.77 12.41 6.67
C THR A 110 -14.77 12.69 5.55
N ARG A 111 -14.50 13.95 5.19
CA ARG A 111 -13.42 14.29 4.26
C ARG A 111 -12.04 13.89 4.79
N LYS A 112 -11.76 14.19 6.06
CA LYS A 112 -10.49 13.79 6.73
C LYS A 112 -10.36 12.26 6.76
N GLN A 113 -11.42 11.55 7.13
CA GLN A 113 -11.43 10.08 7.14
C GLN A 113 -11.19 9.49 5.75
N LYS A 114 -11.88 10.00 4.71
CA LYS A 114 -11.66 9.57 3.32
C LYS A 114 -10.23 9.82 2.85
N ALA A 115 -9.62 10.95 3.23
CA ALA A 115 -8.24 11.24 2.88
C ALA A 115 -7.25 10.27 3.55
N ILE A 116 -7.45 9.98 4.84
CA ILE A 116 -6.64 8.99 5.58
C ILE A 116 -6.81 7.59 4.99
N GLU A 117 -8.04 7.20 4.68
CA GLU A 117 -8.33 5.88 4.09
C GLU A 117 -7.72 5.74 2.69
N ALA A 118 -7.82 6.79 1.85
CA ALA A 118 -7.18 6.81 0.54
C ALA A 118 -5.66 6.66 0.65
N GLN A 119 -5.03 7.35 1.60
CA GLN A 119 -3.59 7.23 1.86
C GLN A 119 -3.21 5.83 2.35
N ARG A 120 -4.02 5.23 3.23
CA ARG A 120 -3.82 3.84 3.69
C ARG A 120 -3.92 2.85 2.52
N ARG A 121 -4.96 2.96 1.70
CA ARG A 121 -5.15 2.10 0.51
C ARG A 121 -4.00 2.25 -0.49
N GLU A 122 -3.49 3.46 -0.70
CA GLU A 122 -2.34 3.68 -1.58
C GLU A 122 -1.08 2.99 -1.03
N ARG A 123 -0.82 3.09 0.28
CA ARG A 123 0.30 2.40 0.93
C ARG A 123 0.17 0.88 0.82
N THR A 124 -0.99 0.31 1.12
CA THR A 124 -1.22 -1.14 1.01
C THR A 124 -1.06 -1.63 -0.42
N ASN A 125 -1.57 -0.88 -1.41
CA ASN A 125 -1.41 -1.24 -2.81
C ASN A 125 0.07 -1.23 -3.23
N LYS A 126 0.85 -0.23 -2.80
CA LYS A 126 2.29 -0.18 -3.08
C LYS A 126 3.05 -1.36 -2.45
N ILE A 127 2.71 -1.74 -1.23
CA ILE A 127 3.31 -2.92 -0.57
C ILE A 127 2.95 -4.19 -1.34
N SER A 128 1.67 -4.39 -1.68
CA SER A 128 1.21 -5.54 -2.46
C SER A 128 1.85 -5.62 -3.84
N GLU A 129 2.03 -4.48 -4.53
CA GLU A 129 2.74 -4.42 -5.80
C GLU A 129 4.21 -4.85 -5.66
N ARG A 130 4.89 -4.49 -4.57
CA ARG A 130 6.27 -4.91 -4.32
C ARG A 130 6.37 -6.37 -3.93
N ILE A 131 5.43 -6.90 -3.15
CA ILE A 131 5.35 -8.33 -2.86
C ILE A 131 5.21 -9.11 -4.17
N ASN A 132 4.28 -8.70 -5.04
CA ASN A 132 4.09 -9.33 -6.36
C ASN A 132 5.31 -9.21 -7.30
N LYS A 133 6.18 -8.20 -7.10
CA LYS A 133 7.47 -8.11 -7.82
C LYS A 133 8.54 -9.04 -7.25
N CYS A 134 8.51 -9.31 -5.95
CA CYS A 134 9.51 -10.13 -5.27
C CYS A 134 9.20 -11.63 -5.33
N PHE A 135 7.91 -11.99 -5.33
CA PHE A 135 7.40 -13.36 -5.29
C PHE A 135 6.44 -13.57 -6.45
N ALA A 136 6.83 -14.42 -7.39
CA ALA A 136 6.13 -14.56 -8.67
C ALA A 136 4.95 -15.55 -8.57
N THR A 137 5.13 -16.63 -7.80
CA THR A 137 4.11 -17.67 -7.63
C THR A 137 3.23 -17.37 -6.43
N ASP A 138 1.99 -17.86 -6.45
CA ASP A 138 1.08 -17.67 -5.32
C ASP A 138 1.50 -18.50 -4.09
N GLU A 139 2.20 -19.63 -4.31
CA GLU A 139 2.81 -20.43 -3.25
C GLU A 139 3.90 -19.65 -2.50
N GLU A 140 4.82 -18.99 -3.22
CA GLU A 140 5.86 -18.14 -2.61
C GLU A 140 5.26 -16.96 -1.83
N LYS A 141 4.15 -16.39 -2.31
CA LYS A 141 3.45 -15.31 -1.62
C LYS A 141 2.80 -15.79 -0.33
N GLN A 142 2.16 -16.97 -0.35
CA GLN A 142 1.54 -17.53 0.85
C GLN A 142 2.58 -17.93 1.89
N ASP A 143 3.70 -18.49 1.44
CA ASP A 143 4.84 -18.81 2.31
C ASP A 143 5.43 -17.52 2.93
N TYR A 144 5.60 -16.47 2.13
CA TYR A 144 6.00 -15.15 2.61
C TYR A 144 5.04 -14.63 3.70
N LEU A 145 3.74 -14.59 3.42
CA LEU A 145 2.75 -14.06 4.36
C LEU A 145 2.73 -14.87 5.67
N THR A 146 2.78 -16.21 5.56
CA THR A 146 2.75 -17.09 6.73
C THR A 146 4.01 -16.94 7.58
N THR A 147 5.17 -16.93 6.94
CA THR A 147 6.46 -16.84 7.64
C THR A 147 6.65 -15.48 8.30
N VAL A 148 6.31 -14.40 7.61
CA VAL A 148 6.39 -13.04 8.17
C VAL A 148 5.39 -12.88 9.33
N GLN A 149 4.16 -13.39 9.19
CA GLN A 149 3.18 -13.34 10.28
C GLN A 149 3.68 -14.11 11.51
N GLN A 150 4.21 -15.32 11.33
CA GLN A 150 4.77 -16.10 12.44
C GLN A 150 5.93 -15.39 13.11
N ALA A 151 6.82 -14.75 12.35
CA ALA A 151 7.92 -13.99 12.93
C ALA A 151 7.44 -12.72 13.65
N PHE A 152 6.39 -12.07 13.16
CA PHE A 152 5.74 -10.95 13.84
C PHE A 152 5.13 -11.37 15.16
N ASP A 153 4.39 -12.49 15.18
CA ASP A 153 3.84 -13.07 16.40
C ASP A 153 4.94 -13.47 17.41
N GLN A 154 6.16 -13.76 16.93
CA GLN A 154 7.35 -14.03 17.74
C GLN A 154 8.12 -12.77 18.19
N GLY A 155 7.66 -11.57 17.84
CA GLY A 155 8.20 -10.28 18.31
C GLY A 155 9.10 -9.54 17.32
N LEU A 156 9.22 -9.99 16.06
CA LEU A 156 9.95 -9.25 15.03
C LEU A 156 9.28 -7.89 14.72
N GLU A 157 7.96 -7.82 14.77
CA GLU A 157 7.20 -6.57 14.54
C GLU A 157 7.59 -5.51 15.57
N GLU A 158 7.57 -5.85 16.85
CA GLU A 158 7.97 -4.94 17.93
C GLU A 158 9.42 -4.46 17.80
N LEU A 159 10.32 -5.34 17.33
CA LEU A 159 11.73 -5.03 17.13
C LEU A 159 11.92 -4.01 16.00
N ILE A 160 11.19 -4.20 14.89
CA ILE A 160 11.20 -3.28 13.74
C ILE A 160 10.52 -1.96 14.10
N ASP A 161 9.42 -1.99 14.86
CA ASP A 161 8.64 -0.79 15.21
C ASP A 161 9.33 0.07 16.27
N LYS A 162 10.08 -0.53 17.20
CA LYS A 162 11.00 0.22 18.09
C LYS A 162 12.01 1.03 17.29
N GLU A 163 12.39 0.53 16.12
CA GLU A 163 13.37 1.12 15.22
C GLU A 163 12.71 1.70 13.97
N GLY A 164 11.98 2.81 14.15
CA GLY A 164 11.17 3.43 13.09
C GLY A 164 11.89 3.66 11.76
N PHE A 165 13.21 3.92 11.78
CA PHE A 165 14.02 4.07 10.56
C PHE A 165 14.21 2.75 9.78
N VAL A 166 14.30 1.61 10.47
CA VAL A 166 14.36 0.29 9.85
C VAL A 166 13.02 -0.06 9.21
N SER A 167 11.92 0.21 9.93
CA SER A 167 10.55 0.06 9.42
C SER A 167 10.35 0.90 8.16
N GLU A 168 10.74 2.18 8.19
CA GLU A 168 10.64 3.08 7.03
C GLU A 168 11.50 2.60 5.85
N TYR A 169 12.71 2.11 6.11
CA TYR A 169 13.58 1.58 5.06
C TYR A 169 12.97 0.35 4.37
N ILE A 170 12.49 -0.63 5.14
CA ILE A 170 11.87 -1.85 4.60
C ILE A 170 10.59 -1.48 3.83
N GLN A 171 9.77 -0.58 4.37
CA GLN A 171 8.54 -0.14 3.72
C GLN A 171 8.75 0.71 2.46
N ASN A 172 9.93 1.31 2.26
CA ASN A 172 10.24 2.15 1.10
C ASN A 172 11.16 1.49 0.06
N SER A 173 11.90 0.44 0.44
CA SER A 173 12.76 -0.31 -0.48
C SER A 173 11.96 -1.15 -1.48
N GLU A 174 12.50 -1.31 -2.70
CA GLU A 174 11.92 -2.17 -3.74
C GLU A 174 12.02 -3.65 -3.37
N ASN A 175 13.12 -4.08 -2.75
CA ASN A 175 13.29 -5.45 -2.23
C ASN A 175 12.88 -5.57 -0.75
N GLY A 176 12.20 -4.55 -0.20
CA GLY A 176 11.70 -4.54 1.17
C GLY A 176 10.99 -5.82 1.60
N PRO A 177 10.02 -6.36 0.84
CA PRO A 177 9.37 -7.63 1.17
C PRO A 177 10.34 -8.80 1.28
N ARG A 178 11.38 -8.83 0.45
CA ARG A 178 12.38 -9.91 0.47
C ARG A 178 13.31 -9.77 1.67
N LEU A 179 13.70 -8.55 2.03
CA LEU A 179 14.42 -8.26 3.26
C LEU A 179 13.61 -8.67 4.49
N LEU A 180 12.31 -8.38 4.50
CA LEU A 180 11.43 -8.74 5.60
C LEU A 180 11.30 -10.25 5.76
N TYR A 181 11.17 -10.98 4.66
CA TYR A 181 11.17 -12.45 4.66
C TYR A 181 12.46 -13.05 5.18
N GLU A 182 13.61 -12.48 4.81
CA GLU A 182 14.91 -12.92 5.29
C GLU A 182 15.11 -12.61 6.78
N LEU A 183 14.64 -11.45 7.26
CA LEU A 183 14.61 -11.16 8.69
C LEU A 183 13.70 -12.14 9.46
N ALA A 184 12.60 -12.57 8.84
CA ALA A 184 11.70 -13.56 9.42
C ALA A 184 12.28 -14.99 9.45
N THR A 185 13.21 -15.32 8.57
CA THR A 185 13.79 -16.67 8.45
C THR A 185 15.21 -16.80 9.02
N ASN A 186 15.97 -15.70 9.10
CA ASN A 186 17.37 -15.69 9.50
C ASN A 186 17.59 -14.89 10.79
N ALA A 187 17.63 -15.60 11.92
CA ALA A 187 17.85 -15.01 13.23
C ALA A 187 19.23 -14.33 13.39
N ASP A 188 20.25 -14.78 12.65
CA ASP A 188 21.59 -14.17 12.73
C ASP A 188 21.64 -12.83 12.01
N LEU A 189 20.86 -12.66 10.93
CA LEU A 189 20.68 -11.36 10.29
C LEU A 189 19.99 -10.37 11.24
N VAL A 190 18.94 -10.81 11.94
CA VAL A 190 18.25 -9.99 12.96
C VAL A 190 19.24 -9.56 14.04
N LYS A 191 20.05 -10.48 14.58
CA LYS A 191 21.08 -10.12 15.56
C LYS A 191 22.09 -9.12 14.97
N THR A 192 22.56 -9.34 13.75
CA THR A 192 23.59 -8.51 13.12
C THR A 192 23.08 -7.08 12.91
N VAL A 193 21.86 -6.93 12.41
CA VAL A 193 21.22 -5.63 12.17
C VAL A 193 20.91 -4.95 13.50
N PHE A 194 20.21 -5.61 14.43
CA PHE A 194 19.70 -4.96 15.63
C PHE A 194 20.71 -4.86 16.78
N SER A 195 21.88 -5.52 16.69
CA SER A 195 23.00 -5.30 17.64
C SER A 195 23.77 -4.01 17.38
N GLN A 196 23.60 -3.38 16.21
CA GLN A 196 24.22 -2.08 15.94
C GLN A 196 23.58 -1.00 16.81
N ALA A 197 24.40 -0.11 17.36
CA ALA A 197 23.90 0.98 18.23
C ALA A 197 23.32 2.16 17.42
N ASP A 198 23.86 2.41 16.21
CA ASP A 198 23.51 3.57 15.41
C ASP A 198 22.49 3.23 14.31
N PRO A 199 21.43 4.05 14.12
CA PRO A 199 20.43 3.82 13.08
C PRO A 199 21.00 3.76 11.66
N MET A 200 22.03 4.54 11.35
CA MET A 200 22.63 4.53 10.01
C MET A 200 23.38 3.22 9.77
N SER A 201 24.07 2.70 10.77
CA SER A 201 24.72 1.38 10.70
C SER A 201 23.71 0.26 10.44
N ARG A 202 22.55 0.29 11.10
CA ARG A 202 21.45 -0.69 10.86
C ARG A 202 20.98 -0.66 9.41
N ILE A 203 20.75 0.55 8.87
CA ILE A 203 20.33 0.73 7.47
C ILE A 203 21.44 0.28 6.50
N MET A 204 22.71 0.55 6.84
CA MET A 204 23.85 0.14 6.02
C MET A 204 23.98 -1.39 5.95
N GLU A 205 23.82 -2.09 7.07
CA GLU A 205 23.77 -3.56 7.09
C GLU A 205 22.63 -4.10 6.21
N LEU A 206 21.43 -3.53 6.34
CA LEU A 206 20.29 -3.91 5.48
C LEU A 206 20.56 -3.63 3.99
N LYS A 207 21.21 -2.51 3.67
CA LYS A 207 21.62 -2.17 2.29
C LYS A 207 22.70 -3.10 1.74
N LEU A 208 23.67 -3.48 2.56
CA LEU A 208 24.72 -4.42 2.19
C LEU A 208 24.10 -5.78 1.89
N TYR A 209 23.24 -6.26 2.78
CA TYR A 209 22.52 -7.52 2.59
C TYR A 209 21.60 -7.48 1.37
N GLU A 210 20.90 -6.37 1.13
CA GLU A 210 20.08 -6.18 -0.08
C GLU A 210 20.93 -6.30 -1.36
N ARG A 211 22.14 -5.73 -1.36
CA ARG A 211 23.08 -5.85 -2.49
C ARG A 211 23.59 -7.27 -2.68
N GLU A 212 23.87 -7.99 -1.60
CA GLU A 212 24.29 -9.39 -1.67
C GLU A 212 23.18 -10.29 -2.22
N MET A 213 21.94 -10.07 -1.79
CA MET A 213 20.78 -10.75 -2.36
C MET A 213 20.58 -10.48 -3.86
N ALA A 214 20.85 -9.24 -4.28
CA ALA A 214 20.78 -8.86 -5.70
C ALA A 214 21.89 -9.53 -6.52
N LYS A 215 23.09 -9.68 -5.97
CA LYS A 215 24.20 -10.41 -6.62
C LYS A 215 23.90 -11.91 -6.72
N ASN A 216 23.32 -12.49 -5.68
CA ASN A 216 22.94 -13.91 -5.66
C ASN A 216 21.75 -14.24 -6.59
N LYS A 217 20.92 -13.26 -6.98
CA LYS A 217 19.91 -13.44 -8.06
C LYS A 217 20.54 -13.71 -9.44
N GLY A 218 21.79 -13.31 -9.68
CA GLY A 218 22.52 -13.60 -10.92
C GLY A 218 23.06 -15.02 -11.00
N GLN A 219 23.18 -15.71 -9.87
CA GLN A 219 23.46 -17.14 -9.82
C GLN A 219 22.12 -17.86 -9.72
N LYS A 220 21.57 -18.27 -10.86
CA LYS A 220 20.49 -19.27 -10.88
C LYS A 220 20.88 -20.37 -9.91
N LYS A 221 20.07 -20.59 -8.88
CA LYS A 221 20.12 -21.80 -8.07
C LYS A 221 19.92 -22.95 -9.04
N THR A 222 21.01 -23.50 -9.58
CA THR A 222 20.98 -24.87 -10.07
C THR A 222 20.82 -25.68 -8.81
N SER A 223 19.59 -26.12 -8.57
CA SER A 223 19.32 -27.23 -7.67
C SER A 223 20.41 -28.26 -7.89
N PRO A 224 21.16 -28.70 -6.86
CA PRO A 224 22.03 -29.84 -7.04
C PRO A 224 21.11 -31.05 -7.21
N VAL A 225 20.82 -31.39 -8.47
CA VAL A 225 20.42 -32.75 -8.84
C VAL A 225 21.66 -33.60 -8.59
N VAL A 226 21.79 -34.08 -7.37
CA VAL A 226 22.82 -35.05 -6.99
C VAL A 226 22.43 -36.36 -7.64
N ASN A 227 22.96 -36.63 -8.83
CA ASN A 227 23.11 -37.99 -9.34
C ASN A 227 24.13 -38.70 -8.44
N PRO A 228 23.73 -39.71 -7.64
CA PRO A 228 24.64 -40.40 -6.76
C PRO A 228 25.25 -41.57 -7.53
N ASN A 229 26.25 -41.29 -8.38
CA ASN A 229 27.16 -42.33 -8.88
C ASN A 229 28.44 -41.72 -9.45
N MET A 230 29.24 -41.11 -8.57
CA MET A 230 30.69 -41.13 -8.72
C MET A 230 31.30 -41.54 -7.39
N VAL A 231 31.65 -42.82 -7.34
CA VAL A 231 32.51 -43.47 -6.35
C VAL A 231 33.90 -42.85 -6.44
N ILE A 232 34.48 -42.45 -5.30
CA ILE A 232 35.90 -42.63 -4.95
C ILE A 232 36.05 -42.34 -3.43
N GLY A 233 36.47 -43.33 -2.65
CA GLY A 233 37.53 -43.07 -1.66
C GLY A 233 37.27 -43.02 -0.14
N LYS A 234 36.51 -43.97 0.43
CA LYS A 234 36.59 -44.54 1.80
C LYS A 234 36.39 -43.68 3.08
N PRO A 235 35.81 -44.30 4.15
CA PRO A 235 34.93 -43.64 5.11
C PRO A 235 35.44 -43.65 6.57
N GLY A 236 35.12 -42.61 7.33
CA GLY A 236 35.43 -42.51 8.76
C GLY A 236 34.35 -41.75 9.52
N ILE A 237 33.18 -42.39 9.66
CA ILE A 237 32.20 -42.27 10.76
C ILE A 237 31.81 -40.83 11.17
N SER A 238 30.75 -40.33 10.54
CA SER A 238 29.77 -39.45 11.19
C SER A 238 28.95 -40.27 12.19
N THR A 239 28.79 -39.75 13.42
CA THR A 239 27.61 -40.07 14.24
C THR A 239 26.95 -38.77 14.68
N ASN A 240 25.66 -38.69 14.36
CA ASN A 240 24.76 -37.57 14.58
C ASN A 240 24.58 -37.22 16.06
N LYS A 241 24.33 -35.92 16.33
CA LYS A 241 23.05 -35.40 16.86
C LYS A 241 23.18 -33.88 17.08
N THR A 242 22.57 -33.07 16.22
CA THR A 242 22.23 -31.69 16.54
C THR A 242 21.02 -31.73 17.47
N SER A 243 21.25 -31.68 18.77
CA SER A 243 20.19 -31.46 19.74
C SER A 243 19.79 -29.99 19.68
N ASP A 244 18.57 -29.75 19.22
CA ASP A 244 17.83 -28.51 19.42
C ASP A 244 17.94 -28.06 20.89
N ILE A 245 18.56 -26.91 21.12
CA ILE A 245 18.78 -26.36 22.48
C ILE A 245 17.47 -25.85 23.09
N PHE A 246 16.42 -25.65 22.28
CA PHE A 246 15.08 -25.30 22.75
C PHE A 246 14.21 -26.52 23.08
N SER A 247 14.69 -27.72 22.76
CA SER A 247 14.02 -28.97 23.13
C SER A 247 14.46 -29.53 24.49
N ASN A 248 15.48 -28.95 25.14
CA ASN A 248 16.04 -29.49 26.38
C ASN A 248 16.33 -28.41 27.44
N ASP A 249 15.50 -28.40 28.48
CA ASP A 249 15.50 -27.42 29.58
C ASP A 249 16.82 -27.41 30.40
N ALA A 250 17.59 -28.50 30.34
CA ALA A 250 18.88 -28.64 31.03
C ALA A 250 20.00 -27.82 30.35
N ASP A 251 20.00 -27.75 29.02
CA ASP A 251 21.02 -27.04 28.25
C ASP A 251 20.79 -25.52 28.32
N LEU A 252 19.53 -25.09 28.32
CA LEU A 252 19.11 -23.70 28.56
C LEU A 252 19.58 -23.18 29.94
N LYS A 253 19.41 -24.00 30.99
CA LYS A 253 19.83 -23.66 32.37
C LYS A 253 21.36 -23.66 32.55
N SER A 254 22.10 -24.36 31.69
CA SER A 254 23.56 -24.35 31.71
C SER A 254 24.15 -23.07 31.08
N PHE A 255 23.47 -22.53 30.06
CA PHE A 255 23.84 -21.29 29.38
C PHE A 255 23.61 -20.05 30.27
N ILE A 256 22.53 -20.05 31.04
CA ILE A 256 22.20 -18.96 31.99
C ILE A 256 23.19 -18.90 33.18
N ARG A 257 23.79 -20.03 33.57
CA ARG A 257 24.70 -20.13 34.74
C ARG A 257 26.18 -19.85 34.44
N LYS A 258 26.55 -19.56 33.20
CA LYS A 258 27.94 -19.20 32.80
C LYS A 258 28.11 -17.70 32.52
N ARG A 259 27.50 -16.85 33.35
CA ARG A 259 27.92 -15.46 33.54
C ARG A 259 28.55 -15.30 34.91
#